data_AF-A0A7Y7C1N1-F1
#
_entry.id   AF-A0A7Y7C1N1-F1
#
_cell.length_a   1.000
_cell.length_b   1.000
_cell.length_c   1.000
_cell.angle_alpha   90.00
_cell.angle_beta   90.00
_cell.angle_gamma   90.00
#
_symmetry.space_group_name_H-M   'P 1'
#
loop_
_entity.id
_entity.type
_entity.pdbx_description
1 polymer ?
#
loop_
_entity_poly.entity_id
_entity_poly.type
_entity_poly.pdbx_seq_one_letter_code
_entity_poly.pdbx_strand_id
1 'polypeptide(L)'
;MPMPQAGDQAPAFQLPDQDGTPVSLAQFAGRSVVLYFYPKDDTPGCTVEACGFRDEHSALEAAGAVVLGVSADSTASHRKFATKFNLPFPLLADVDHALSEAYGVWGEKSLYGRKFLGITRATFLIGPDGVLKQVWPKVKVNGHVAEVLAALKGDAPAADGAEKKPAAKKAPAGKKVATAKKAPAGKTVSGKTAAAKRVPAKKAAPAAKAPRAARKVAAAAKKAPAAKKAPAAKKSVAAKKAPAAKKPGAGKKKASVKAPAKKAAAAKKATRK
;
A
#
# COMPACT_ATOMS: atom_id res chain seq x y z
N MET A 1 -12.66 1.46 12.59
CA MET A 1 -13.46 2.46 11.85
C MET A 1 -14.08 1.78 10.64
N PRO A 2 -15.28 2.18 10.18
CA PRO A 2 -15.80 1.69 8.90
C PRO A 2 -14.91 2.17 7.75
N MET A 3 -14.84 1.40 6.67
CA MET A 3 -14.10 1.79 5.46
C MET A 3 -14.78 3.01 4.81
N PRO A 4 -14.03 4.08 4.49
CA PRO A 4 -14.55 5.22 3.73
C PRO A 4 -15.14 4.82 2.38
N GLN A 5 -16.19 5.51 1.94
CA GLN A 5 -16.91 5.24 0.69
C GLN A 5 -16.70 6.36 -0.34
N ALA A 6 -17.13 6.13 -1.57
CA ALA A 6 -17.15 7.18 -2.58
C ALA A 6 -18.05 8.36 -2.11
N GLY A 7 -17.58 9.58 -2.28
CA GLY A 7 -18.17 10.81 -1.78
C GLY A 7 -17.64 11.27 -0.42
N ASP A 8 -16.98 10.40 0.35
CA ASP A 8 -16.39 10.78 1.63
C ASP A 8 -15.08 11.55 1.44
N GLN A 9 -14.75 12.39 2.43
CA GLN A 9 -13.40 12.96 2.53
C GLN A 9 -12.38 11.87 2.86
N ALA A 10 -11.31 11.79 2.07
CA ALA A 10 -10.25 10.83 2.30
C ALA A 10 -9.55 11.11 3.65
N PRO A 11 -9.38 10.11 4.53
CA PRO A 11 -8.63 10.30 5.76
C PRO A 11 -7.22 10.82 5.47
N ALA A 12 -6.86 11.92 6.14
CA ALA A 12 -5.57 12.55 6.00
C ALA A 12 -4.45 11.66 6.55
N PHE A 13 -3.27 11.75 5.94
CA PHE A 13 -2.10 11.00 6.38
C PHE A 13 -0.81 11.75 6.12
N GLN A 14 0.21 11.37 6.88
CA GLN A 14 1.61 11.67 6.62
C GLN A 14 2.43 10.45 7.03
N LEU A 15 3.09 9.81 6.07
CA LEU A 15 3.89 8.62 6.30
C LEU A 15 5.25 8.75 5.59
N PRO A 16 6.31 8.13 6.12
CA PRO A 16 7.58 8.06 5.42
C PRO A 16 7.48 7.14 4.20
N ASP A 17 8.07 7.55 3.08
CA ASP A 17 8.26 6.71 1.90
C ASP A 17 9.45 5.74 2.06
N GLN A 18 9.79 5.02 0.99
CA GLN A 18 10.96 4.13 0.94
C GLN A 18 12.30 4.81 1.24
N ASP A 19 12.37 6.14 1.09
CA ASP A 19 13.53 6.95 1.38
C ASP A 19 13.53 7.57 2.78
N GLY A 20 12.43 7.41 3.53
CA GLY A 20 12.20 8.08 4.81
C GLY A 20 11.69 9.51 4.65
N THR A 21 11.36 9.93 3.43
CA THR A 21 10.81 11.25 3.13
C THR A 21 9.34 11.28 3.53
N PRO A 22 8.88 12.26 4.32
CA PRO A 22 7.48 12.34 4.69
C PRO A 22 6.60 12.74 3.50
N VAL A 23 5.68 11.85 3.13
CA VAL A 23 4.66 12.08 2.10
C VAL A 23 3.31 12.26 2.77
N SER A 24 2.59 13.32 2.42
CA SER A 24 1.24 13.58 2.92
C SER A 24 0.25 13.76 1.79
N LEU A 25 -1.02 13.42 2.04
CA LEU A 25 -2.08 13.57 1.05
C LEU A 25 -2.20 15.02 0.54
N ALA A 26 -1.98 15.99 1.42
CA ALA A 26 -2.06 17.42 1.09
C ALA A 26 -1.03 17.88 0.04
N GLN A 27 0.08 17.16 -0.13
CA GLN A 27 1.09 17.46 -1.17
C GLN A 27 0.51 17.27 -2.59
N PHE A 28 -0.58 16.52 -2.73
CA PHE A 28 -1.19 16.19 -4.02
C PHE A 28 -2.50 16.95 -4.26
N ALA A 29 -2.75 18.04 -3.53
CA ALA A 29 -3.90 18.90 -3.80
C ALA A 29 -3.94 19.34 -5.28
N GLY A 30 -5.10 19.24 -5.91
CA GLY A 30 -5.25 19.51 -7.35
C GLY A 30 -4.90 18.33 -8.28
N ARG A 31 -4.41 17.20 -7.75
CA ARG A 31 -4.15 15.96 -8.51
C ARG A 31 -4.98 14.80 -7.98
N SER A 32 -5.32 13.86 -8.84
CA SER A 32 -5.91 12.60 -8.38
C SER A 32 -4.85 11.71 -7.74
N VAL A 33 -5.22 10.95 -6.71
CA VAL A 33 -4.32 10.00 -6.02
C VAL A 33 -4.93 8.61 -6.07
N VAL A 34 -4.17 7.65 -6.59
CA VAL A 34 -4.46 6.22 -6.49
C VAL A 34 -3.72 5.70 -5.26
N LEU A 35 -4.44 5.53 -4.16
CA LEU A 35 -3.91 4.99 -2.92
C LEU A 35 -4.26 3.50 -2.83
N TYR A 36 -3.28 2.62 -3.02
CA TYR A 36 -3.50 1.17 -2.98
C TYR A 36 -2.82 0.52 -1.77
N PHE A 37 -3.59 -0.26 -1.03
CA PHE A 37 -3.13 -0.99 0.15
C PHE A 37 -2.87 -2.44 -0.23
N TYR A 38 -1.69 -2.96 0.13
CA TYR A 38 -1.30 -4.34 -0.15
C TYR A 38 -0.76 -5.05 1.10
N PRO A 39 -0.94 -6.39 1.22
CA PRO A 39 -0.59 -7.12 2.44
C PRO A 39 0.88 -7.12 2.83
N LYS A 40 1.79 -7.27 1.85
CA LYS A 40 3.22 -7.48 2.10
C LYS A 40 4.08 -7.31 0.85
N ASP A 41 5.23 -6.68 0.99
CA ASP A 41 6.32 -6.56 0.01
C ASP A 41 6.79 -7.92 -0.53
N ASP A 42 7.25 -7.93 -1.79
CA ASP A 42 7.94 -9.05 -2.43
C ASP A 42 7.20 -10.40 -2.36
N THR A 43 5.86 -10.36 -2.27
CA THR A 43 5.00 -11.53 -2.40
C THR A 43 4.39 -11.58 -3.81
N PRO A 44 4.06 -12.77 -4.35
CA PRO A 44 3.66 -12.89 -5.76
C PRO A 44 2.49 -11.98 -6.17
N GLY A 45 1.42 -11.94 -5.37
CA GLY A 45 0.26 -11.10 -5.68
C GLY A 45 0.55 -9.60 -5.61
N CYS A 46 1.28 -9.14 -4.59
CA CYS A 46 1.64 -7.72 -4.46
C CYS A 46 2.67 -7.29 -5.53
N THR A 47 3.56 -8.20 -5.92
CA THR A 47 4.52 -7.96 -7.00
C THR A 47 3.82 -7.75 -8.32
N VAL A 48 2.84 -8.61 -8.67
CA VAL A 48 2.06 -8.45 -9.90
C VAL A 48 1.28 -7.13 -9.89
N GLU A 49 0.66 -6.76 -8.76
CA GLU A 49 -0.07 -5.48 -8.66
C GLU A 49 0.86 -4.27 -8.81
N ALA A 50 1.98 -4.24 -8.08
CA ALA A 50 2.94 -3.14 -8.15
C ALA A 50 3.59 -3.01 -9.54
N CYS A 51 3.93 -4.14 -10.17
CA CYS A 51 4.43 -4.15 -11.55
C CYS A 51 3.36 -3.66 -12.54
N GLY A 52 2.09 -4.04 -12.35
CA GLY A 52 1.00 -3.52 -13.17
C GLY A 52 0.90 -1.99 -13.09
N PHE A 53 0.96 -1.42 -11.88
CA PHE A 53 0.98 0.04 -11.71
C PHE A 53 2.22 0.69 -12.33
N ARG A 54 3.39 0.02 -12.28
CA ARG A 54 4.60 0.50 -12.96
C ARG A 54 4.40 0.52 -14.47
N ASP A 55 3.88 -0.56 -15.03
CA ASP A 55 3.76 -0.74 -16.48
C ASP A 55 2.75 0.27 -17.07
N GLU A 56 1.71 0.64 -16.30
CA GLU A 56 0.71 1.66 -16.67
C GLU A 56 1.03 3.07 -16.13
N HIS A 57 2.18 3.28 -15.48
CA HIS A 57 2.46 4.51 -14.74
C HIS A 57 2.36 5.76 -15.61
N SER A 58 2.91 5.71 -16.83
CA SER A 58 2.86 6.84 -17.75
C SER A 58 1.43 7.21 -18.15
N ALA A 59 0.54 6.23 -18.32
CA ALA A 59 -0.87 6.47 -18.63
C ALA A 59 -1.63 7.07 -17.43
N LEU A 60 -1.31 6.61 -16.20
CA LEU A 60 -1.86 7.15 -14.96
C LEU A 60 -1.41 8.59 -14.74
N GLU A 61 -0.13 8.90 -14.98
CA GLU A 61 0.39 10.27 -14.90
C GLU A 61 -0.22 11.19 -15.96
N ALA A 62 -0.37 10.71 -17.19
CA ALA A 62 -1.03 11.46 -18.26
C ALA A 62 -2.51 11.76 -17.94
N ALA A 63 -3.17 10.87 -17.17
CA ALA A 63 -4.51 11.10 -16.63
C ALA A 63 -4.52 12.01 -15.38
N GLY A 64 -3.38 12.57 -14.98
CA GLY A 64 -3.25 13.48 -13.85
C GLY A 64 -3.20 12.81 -12.48
N ALA A 65 -2.98 11.50 -12.42
CA ALA A 65 -2.93 10.74 -11.18
C ALA A 65 -1.51 10.60 -10.61
N VAL A 66 -1.42 10.42 -9.29
CA VAL A 66 -0.24 9.94 -8.56
C VAL A 66 -0.56 8.58 -7.97
N VAL A 67 0.33 7.62 -8.09
CA VAL A 67 0.18 6.31 -7.45
C VAL A 67 0.94 6.30 -6.12
N LEU A 68 0.31 5.79 -5.06
CA LEU A 68 0.93 5.57 -3.76
C LEU A 68 0.59 4.15 -3.27
N GLY A 69 1.62 3.34 -3.06
CA GLY A 69 1.46 2.03 -2.43
C GLY A 69 1.59 2.11 -0.92
N VAL A 70 0.76 1.39 -0.17
CA VAL A 70 0.81 1.37 1.30
C VAL A 70 0.84 -0.06 1.82
N SER A 71 1.76 -0.36 2.74
CA SER A 71 1.71 -1.57 3.55
C SER A 71 2.30 -1.35 4.94
N ALA A 72 2.26 -2.40 5.76
CA ALA A 72 2.85 -2.43 7.10
C ALA A 72 4.38 -2.68 7.11
N ASP A 73 5.00 -2.87 5.95
CA ASP A 73 6.45 -3.11 5.86
C ASP A 73 7.26 -1.82 6.11
N SER A 74 8.51 -1.99 6.57
CA SER A 74 9.42 -0.87 6.85
C SER A 74 9.90 -0.14 5.59
N THR A 75 10.34 1.10 5.73
CA THR A 75 11.00 1.89 4.66
C THR A 75 12.16 1.13 3.99
N ALA A 76 12.94 0.38 4.76
CA ALA A 76 14.05 -0.44 4.26
C ALA A 76 13.57 -1.63 3.39
N SER A 77 12.41 -2.21 3.70
CA SER A 77 11.78 -3.24 2.87
C SER A 77 11.28 -2.63 1.57
N HIS A 78 10.57 -1.50 1.66
CA HIS A 78 10.06 -0.74 0.53
C HIS A 78 11.16 -0.34 -0.43
N ARG A 79 12.30 0.14 0.07
CA ARG A 79 13.47 0.48 -0.78
C ARG A 79 13.93 -0.71 -1.60
N LYS A 80 14.05 -1.89 -0.97
CA LYS A 80 14.46 -3.12 -1.66
C LYS A 80 13.43 -3.53 -2.70
N PHE A 81 12.15 -3.48 -2.36
CA PHE A 81 11.06 -3.86 -3.25
C PHE A 81 10.97 -2.91 -4.46
N ALA A 82 10.96 -1.60 -4.23
CA ALA A 82 10.96 -0.57 -5.27
C ALA A 82 12.18 -0.70 -6.19
N THR A 83 13.38 -0.91 -5.64
CA THR A 83 14.60 -1.07 -6.43
C THR A 83 14.57 -2.36 -7.25
N LYS A 84 14.15 -3.48 -6.66
CA LYS A 84 14.12 -4.80 -7.30
C LYS A 84 13.17 -4.85 -8.50
N PHE A 85 12.06 -4.13 -8.43
CA PHE A 85 11.03 -4.13 -9.47
C PHE A 85 10.93 -2.81 -10.26
N ASN A 86 11.88 -1.88 -10.05
CA ASN A 86 11.92 -0.58 -10.71
C ASN A 86 10.60 0.19 -10.61
N LEU A 87 10.04 0.27 -9.39
CA LEU A 87 8.77 0.96 -9.17
C LEU A 87 8.98 2.48 -9.24
N PRO A 88 8.27 3.21 -10.12
CA PRO A 88 8.48 4.64 -10.37
C PRO A 88 7.68 5.54 -9.42
N PHE A 89 7.05 4.97 -8.39
CA PHE A 89 6.17 5.66 -7.48
C PHE A 89 6.50 5.34 -6.01
N PRO A 90 6.11 6.22 -5.06
CA PRO A 90 6.41 6.02 -3.64
C PRO A 90 5.66 4.83 -3.01
N LEU A 91 6.35 4.18 -2.07
CA LEU A 91 5.77 3.19 -1.16
C LEU A 91 5.81 3.72 0.27
N LEU A 92 4.65 3.85 0.91
CA LEU A 92 4.49 4.43 2.23
C LEU A 92 4.48 3.35 3.31
N ALA A 93 5.37 3.51 4.30
CA ALA A 93 5.52 2.58 5.41
C ALA A 93 4.53 2.91 6.55
N ASP A 94 3.41 2.18 6.60
CA ASP A 94 2.39 2.26 7.65
C ASP A 94 2.66 1.23 8.76
N VAL A 95 3.83 1.35 9.38
CA VAL A 95 4.36 0.36 10.35
C VAL A 95 3.43 0.19 11.56
N ASP A 96 2.77 1.26 11.99
CA ASP A 96 1.84 1.26 13.13
C ASP A 96 0.38 0.95 12.72
N HIS A 97 0.14 0.75 11.42
CA HIS A 97 -1.16 0.42 10.84
C HIS A 97 -2.25 1.49 11.00
N ALA A 98 -1.90 2.68 11.51
CA ALA A 98 -2.85 3.75 11.79
C ALA A 98 -3.59 4.19 10.52
N LEU A 99 -2.90 4.25 9.38
CA LEU A 99 -3.53 4.59 8.12
C LEU A 99 -4.44 3.46 7.64
N SER A 100 -3.96 2.22 7.73
CA SER A 100 -4.71 1.02 7.37
C SER A 100 -6.00 0.86 8.20
N GLU A 101 -5.97 1.25 9.48
CA GLU A 101 -7.16 1.29 10.34
C GLU A 101 -8.12 2.43 9.97
N ALA A 102 -7.59 3.61 9.64
CA ALA A 102 -8.39 4.77 9.22
C ALA A 102 -9.14 4.51 7.89
N TYR A 103 -8.52 3.77 6.97
CA TYR A 103 -9.13 3.33 5.71
C TYR A 103 -9.93 2.02 5.84
N GLY A 104 -10.01 1.43 7.04
CA GLY A 104 -10.80 0.22 7.29
C GLY A 104 -10.28 -1.02 6.56
N VAL A 105 -8.99 -1.07 6.21
CA VAL A 105 -8.35 -2.20 5.53
C VAL A 105 -7.59 -3.11 6.48
N TRP A 106 -7.31 -2.66 7.71
CA TRP A 106 -6.73 -3.50 8.76
C TRP A 106 -7.79 -4.40 9.40
N GLY A 107 -7.58 -5.72 9.36
CA GLY A 107 -8.55 -6.65 9.93
C GLY A 107 -8.04 -8.06 10.14
N GLU A 108 -8.85 -8.87 10.80
CA GLU A 108 -8.55 -10.27 11.10
C GLU A 108 -8.72 -11.14 9.84
N LYS A 109 -7.69 -11.95 9.55
CA LYS A 109 -7.69 -12.98 8.52
C LYS A 109 -7.47 -14.34 9.16
N SER A 110 -8.25 -15.32 8.75
CA SER A 110 -8.05 -16.71 9.14
C SER A 110 -7.36 -17.46 7.99
N LEU A 111 -6.17 -17.99 8.26
CA LEU A 111 -5.45 -18.86 7.35
C LEU A 111 -5.14 -20.16 8.08
N TYR A 112 -5.64 -21.28 7.55
CA TYR A 112 -5.49 -22.62 8.14
C TYR A 112 -5.90 -22.68 9.62
N GLY A 113 -7.01 -22.03 9.99
CA GLY A 113 -7.52 -22.01 11.36
C GLY A 113 -6.73 -21.11 12.32
N ARG A 114 -5.70 -20.39 11.85
CA ARG A 114 -4.97 -19.39 12.62
C ARG A 114 -5.44 -17.99 12.22
N LYS A 115 -5.76 -17.18 13.23
CA LYS A 115 -6.19 -15.80 13.09
C LYS A 115 -4.97 -14.88 13.15
N PHE A 116 -4.83 -14.00 12.17
CA PHE A 116 -3.79 -12.98 12.12
C PHE A 116 -4.40 -11.66 11.68
N LEU A 117 -3.93 -10.56 12.26
CA LEU A 117 -4.28 -9.22 11.77
C LEU A 117 -3.42 -8.89 10.55
N GLY A 118 -4.01 -8.21 9.57
CA GLY A 118 -3.29 -7.76 8.39
C GLY A 118 -4.13 -6.91 7.46
N ILE A 119 -3.44 -6.26 6.51
CA ILE A 119 -4.05 -5.40 5.50
C ILE A 119 -4.83 -6.26 4.49
N THR A 120 -6.11 -6.00 4.32
CA THR A 120 -6.93 -6.49 3.21
C THR A 120 -6.69 -5.62 1.98
N ARG A 121 -6.35 -6.26 0.84
CA ARG A 121 -6.01 -5.52 -0.38
C ARG A 121 -7.20 -4.66 -0.82
N ALA A 122 -6.95 -3.36 -0.99
CA ALA A 122 -7.94 -2.39 -1.40
C ALA A 122 -7.29 -1.23 -2.15
N THR A 123 -8.07 -0.50 -2.93
CA THR A 123 -7.60 0.71 -3.62
C THR A 123 -8.64 1.81 -3.49
N PHE A 124 -8.15 3.03 -3.37
CA PHE A 124 -8.96 4.23 -3.22
C PHE A 124 -8.50 5.23 -4.29
N LEU A 125 -9.44 5.69 -5.11
CA LEU A 125 -9.20 6.80 -6.02
C LEU A 125 -9.67 8.08 -5.33
N ILE A 126 -8.72 8.92 -4.98
CA ILE A 126 -8.95 10.22 -4.35
C ILE A 126 -8.92 11.30 -5.45
N GLY A 127 -9.91 12.17 -5.44
CA GLY A 127 -10.04 13.31 -6.32
C GLY A 127 -9.08 14.45 -5.99
N PRO A 128 -8.92 15.43 -6.90
CA PRO A 128 -8.08 16.61 -6.69
C PRO A 128 -8.53 17.50 -5.52
N ASP A 129 -9.77 17.34 -5.08
CA ASP A 129 -10.43 17.99 -3.95
C ASP A 129 -10.32 17.20 -2.63
N GLY A 130 -9.63 16.05 -2.64
CA GLY A 130 -9.49 15.18 -1.46
C GLY A 130 -10.70 14.26 -1.21
N VAL A 131 -11.71 14.26 -2.10
CA VAL A 131 -12.89 13.40 -2.00
C VAL A 131 -12.63 12.05 -2.65
N LEU A 132 -13.09 10.96 -2.05
CA LEU A 132 -13.04 9.64 -2.66
C LEU A 132 -13.98 9.56 -3.86
N LYS A 133 -13.42 9.34 -5.05
CA LYS A 133 -14.21 9.12 -6.27
C LYS A 133 -14.67 7.68 -6.39
N GLN A 134 -13.80 6.73 -6.02
CA GLN A 134 -14.10 5.31 -6.12
C GLN A 134 -13.28 4.50 -5.11
N VAL A 135 -13.86 3.39 -4.65
CA VAL A 135 -13.26 2.48 -3.69
C VAL A 135 -13.38 1.05 -4.20
N TRP A 136 -12.27 0.32 -4.22
CA TRP A 136 -12.21 -1.09 -4.57
C TRP A 136 -11.83 -1.91 -3.34
N PRO A 137 -12.79 -2.47 -2.61
CA PRO A 137 -12.51 -3.39 -1.52
C PRO A 137 -12.18 -4.80 -2.06
N LYS A 138 -11.32 -5.54 -1.36
CA LYS A 138 -11.00 -6.96 -1.65
C LYS A 138 -10.53 -7.17 -3.11
N VAL A 139 -9.60 -6.33 -3.54
CA VAL A 139 -9.06 -6.31 -4.91
C VAL A 139 -8.55 -7.67 -5.35
N LYS A 140 -8.93 -8.05 -6.58
CA LYS A 140 -8.30 -9.13 -7.34
C LYS A 140 -7.27 -8.50 -8.28
N VAL A 141 -6.02 -8.92 -8.16
CA VAL A 141 -4.89 -8.28 -8.85
C VAL A 141 -5.05 -8.27 -10.38
N ASN A 142 -5.56 -9.36 -10.96
CA ASN A 142 -5.71 -9.48 -12.42
C ASN A 142 -6.74 -8.47 -12.94
N GLY A 143 -6.30 -7.57 -13.82
CA GLY A 143 -7.16 -6.55 -14.46
C GLY A 143 -7.39 -5.29 -13.61
N HIS A 144 -6.96 -5.28 -12.35
CA HIS A 144 -7.23 -4.17 -11.42
C HIS A 144 -6.68 -2.82 -11.90
N VAL A 145 -5.43 -2.79 -12.37
CA VAL A 145 -4.80 -1.53 -12.79
C VAL A 145 -5.51 -0.91 -14.00
N ALA A 146 -5.98 -1.75 -14.93
CA ALA A 146 -6.77 -1.29 -16.07
C ALA A 146 -8.13 -0.73 -15.62
N GLU A 147 -8.77 -1.33 -14.61
CA GLU A 147 -10.01 -0.83 -14.01
C GLU A 147 -9.79 0.54 -13.35
N VAL A 148 -8.69 0.73 -12.62
CA VAL A 148 -8.32 2.02 -12.02
C VAL A 148 -8.09 3.08 -13.11
N LEU A 149 -7.39 2.73 -14.18
CA LEU A 149 -7.14 3.64 -15.29
C LEU A 149 -8.44 4.03 -16.02
N ALA A 150 -9.37 3.09 -16.22
CA ALA A 150 -10.68 3.38 -16.79
C ALA A 150 -11.50 4.34 -15.90
N ALA A 151 -11.49 4.11 -14.59
CA ALA A 151 -12.15 5.00 -13.63
C ALA A 151 -11.58 6.43 -13.64
N LEU A 152 -10.26 6.58 -13.79
CA LEU A 152 -9.61 7.88 -13.94
C LEU A 152 -10.04 8.63 -15.20
N LYS A 153 -10.27 7.91 -16.30
CA LYS A 153 -10.72 8.48 -17.58
C LYS A 153 -12.22 8.81 -17.62
N GLY A 154 -12.97 8.42 -16.58
CA GLY A 154 -14.42 8.58 -16.53
C GLY A 154 -15.19 7.46 -17.26
N ASP A 155 -14.49 6.41 -17.69
CA ASP A 155 -15.06 5.24 -18.36
C ASP A 155 -15.50 4.16 -17.36
N ALA A 156 -15.75 4.52 -16.10
CA ALA A 156 -16.06 3.57 -15.05
C ALA A 156 -17.37 2.81 -15.39
N PRO A 157 -17.34 1.47 -15.54
CA PRO A 157 -18.56 0.69 -15.40
C PRO A 157 -19.03 0.87 -13.95
N ALA A 158 -20.31 1.18 -13.79
CA ALA A 158 -20.94 1.31 -12.48
C ALA A 158 -20.58 0.11 -11.59
N ALA A 159 -20.21 0.39 -10.34
CA ALA A 159 -19.88 -0.59 -9.35
C ALA A 159 -21.10 -1.51 -9.05
N ASP A 160 -21.24 -2.61 -9.77
CA ASP A 160 -22.16 -3.69 -9.40
C ASP A 160 -21.43 -4.75 -8.57
N GLY A 161 -21.30 -4.44 -7.28
CA GLY A 161 -21.26 -5.45 -6.23
C GLY A 161 -22.65 -6.07 -6.07
N ALA A 162 -23.10 -6.86 -7.05
CA ALA A 162 -24.32 -7.66 -6.96
C ALA A 162 -23.97 -9.15 -6.87
N GLU A 163 -24.25 -9.68 -5.69
CA GLU A 163 -24.19 -11.08 -5.28
C GLU A 163 -24.87 -12.02 -6.30
N LYS A 164 -24.09 -12.80 -7.06
CA LYS A 164 -24.64 -13.97 -7.78
C LYS A 164 -24.88 -15.11 -6.80
N LYS A 165 -26.09 -15.15 -6.24
CA LYS A 165 -26.67 -16.30 -5.53
C LYS A 165 -26.71 -17.53 -6.45
N PRO A 166 -26.39 -18.75 -5.95
CA PRO A 166 -26.41 -19.96 -6.77
C PRO A 166 -27.86 -20.40 -7.06
N ALA A 167 -28.17 -20.59 -8.33
CA ALA A 167 -29.41 -21.23 -8.77
C ALA A 167 -29.32 -22.74 -8.50
N ALA A 168 -30.20 -23.25 -7.66
CA ALA A 168 -30.38 -24.68 -7.42
C ALA A 168 -31.69 -25.18 -8.04
N LYS A 169 -31.53 -26.22 -8.86
CA LYS A 169 -32.43 -27.36 -9.16
C LYS A 169 -33.69 -27.11 -10.02
N LYS A 170 -33.73 -27.85 -11.15
CA LYS A 170 -34.66 -28.99 -11.29
C LYS A 170 -34.17 -30.00 -12.33
N ALA A 171 -34.06 -31.27 -11.91
CA ALA A 171 -34.07 -32.44 -12.78
C ALA A 171 -35.52 -32.71 -13.27
N PRO A 172 -35.73 -33.62 -14.25
CA PRO A 172 -35.95 -35.00 -13.83
C PRO A 172 -35.35 -36.10 -14.75
N ALA A 173 -35.29 -37.30 -14.14
CA ALA A 173 -35.20 -38.67 -14.63
C ALA A 173 -35.32 -38.92 -16.15
N GLY A 174 -34.64 -39.88 -16.79
CA GLY A 174 -33.96 -41.10 -16.33
C GLY A 174 -34.40 -42.28 -17.20
N LYS A 175 -33.48 -43.10 -17.74
CA LYS A 175 -33.66 -44.55 -18.04
C LYS A 175 -32.38 -45.23 -18.56
N LYS A 176 -31.93 -46.22 -17.77
CA LYS A 176 -31.35 -47.56 -18.05
C LYS A 176 -30.31 -47.76 -19.19
N VAL A 177 -29.07 -48.17 -18.87
CA VAL A 177 -28.50 -49.54 -18.70
C VAL A 177 -28.08 -50.23 -20.01
N ALA A 178 -26.77 -50.54 -20.14
CA ALA A 178 -26.14 -51.78 -20.68
C ALA A 178 -24.65 -51.48 -20.98
N THR A 179 -23.68 -51.91 -20.17
CA THR A 179 -22.85 -53.16 -20.29
C THR A 179 -22.25 -53.46 -21.67
N ALA A 180 -20.90 -53.56 -21.68
CA ALA A 180 -20.07 -54.59 -22.34
C ALA A 180 -18.92 -54.10 -23.26
N LYS A 181 -17.69 -54.28 -22.74
CA LYS A 181 -16.60 -55.12 -23.29
C LYS A 181 -15.88 -54.69 -24.59
N LYS A 182 -14.54 -54.71 -24.47
CA LYS A 182 -13.55 -55.38 -25.36
C LYS A 182 -12.65 -54.47 -26.23
N ALA A 183 -11.36 -54.46 -25.89
CA ALA A 183 -10.23 -54.22 -26.80
C ALA A 183 -10.01 -55.44 -27.72
N PRO A 184 -9.30 -55.33 -28.86
CA PRO A 184 -7.87 -55.67 -28.82
C PRO A 184 -6.95 -54.97 -29.86
N ALA A 185 -5.67 -55.35 -29.73
CA ALA A 185 -4.41 -54.94 -30.34
C ALA A 185 -4.17 -55.09 -31.87
N GLY A 186 -3.03 -54.51 -32.31
CA GLY A 186 -2.17 -54.94 -33.43
C GLY A 186 -1.68 -53.76 -34.29
N LYS A 187 -0.41 -53.33 -34.35
CA LYS A 187 0.90 -53.91 -34.80
C LYS A 187 1.39 -53.26 -36.12
N THR A 188 2.58 -52.59 -36.10
CA THR A 188 3.74 -52.58 -37.07
C THR A 188 3.48 -52.33 -38.60
N VAL A 189 4.32 -51.72 -39.48
CA VAL A 189 5.77 -51.41 -39.57
C VAL A 189 6.07 -50.52 -40.82
N SER A 190 7.19 -49.77 -40.77
CA SER A 190 8.12 -49.24 -41.81
C SER A 190 7.72 -48.46 -43.07
N GLY A 191 8.47 -47.36 -43.30
CA GLY A 191 8.62 -46.66 -44.59
C GLY A 191 9.76 -45.61 -44.63
N LYS A 192 11.01 -46.08 -44.67
CA LYS A 192 12.24 -45.53 -45.32
C LYS A 192 12.29 -44.04 -45.77
N THR A 193 13.28 -43.27 -45.30
CA THR A 193 14.21 -42.47 -46.15
C THR A 193 15.54 -42.21 -45.39
N ALA A 194 16.64 -42.07 -46.12
CA ALA A 194 18.02 -42.32 -45.70
C ALA A 194 18.90 -41.06 -45.57
N ALA A 195 20.05 -41.27 -44.86
CA ALA A 195 21.33 -40.52 -44.91
C ALA A 195 21.38 -39.12 -44.23
N ALA A 196 22.43 -38.69 -43.50
CA ALA A 196 23.84 -39.09 -43.50
C ALA A 196 24.58 -38.79 -42.15
N LYS A 197 25.51 -39.71 -41.84
CA LYS A 197 26.84 -39.63 -41.19
C LYS A 197 27.08 -38.93 -39.83
N ARG A 198 27.84 -39.66 -39.00
CA ARG A 198 28.32 -39.34 -37.65
C ARG A 198 29.83 -39.69 -37.54
N VAL A 199 30.57 -38.88 -36.77
CA VAL A 199 31.82 -39.11 -35.97
C VAL A 199 33.16 -39.49 -36.67
N PRO A 200 34.36 -39.25 -36.05
CA PRO A 200 34.77 -39.78 -34.73
C PRO A 200 35.50 -38.83 -33.76
N ALA A 201 35.49 -39.27 -32.50
CA ALA A 201 36.22 -38.77 -31.34
C ALA A 201 37.63 -39.36 -31.20
N LYS A 202 38.50 -38.73 -30.40
CA LYS A 202 39.70 -39.31 -29.75
C LYS A 202 39.95 -38.52 -28.44
N LYS A 203 39.75 -39.12 -27.25
CA LYS A 203 40.76 -39.68 -26.30
C LYS A 203 41.80 -38.60 -25.84
N ALA A 204 42.16 -38.37 -24.58
CA ALA A 204 42.04 -39.10 -23.30
C ALA A 204 42.33 -38.13 -22.12
N ALA A 205 41.89 -38.49 -20.91
CA ALA A 205 42.32 -37.90 -19.62
C ALA A 205 43.73 -38.43 -19.21
N PRO A 206 44.38 -37.98 -18.10
CA PRO A 206 43.93 -38.30 -16.73
C PRO A 206 44.23 -37.24 -15.63
N ALA A 207 43.84 -37.61 -14.41
CA ALA A 207 43.69 -36.87 -13.16
C ALA A 207 44.96 -36.64 -12.31
N ALA A 208 44.88 -35.72 -11.32
CA ALA A 208 45.38 -35.85 -9.92
C ALA A 208 45.10 -34.54 -9.14
N LYS A 209 44.23 -34.54 -8.12
CA LYS A 209 44.50 -34.65 -6.65
C LYS A 209 45.25 -33.45 -6.00
N ALA A 210 44.60 -32.91 -4.96
CA ALA A 210 44.94 -31.76 -4.11
C ALA A 210 46.23 -31.93 -3.25
N PRO A 211 46.67 -30.88 -2.54
CA PRO A 211 46.30 -30.84 -1.11
C PRO A 211 45.99 -29.44 -0.53
N ARG A 212 45.28 -29.46 0.62
CA ARG A 212 45.21 -28.38 1.62
C ARG A 212 46.55 -28.21 2.32
N ALA A 213 46.93 -26.98 2.66
CA ALA A 213 47.81 -26.68 3.79
C ALA A 213 47.45 -25.35 4.44
N ALA A 214 47.17 -25.38 5.73
CA ALA A 214 47.08 -24.23 6.62
C ALA A 214 48.44 -24.03 7.31
N ARG A 215 48.89 -22.78 7.45
CA ARG A 215 49.92 -22.34 8.42
C ARG A 215 49.80 -20.81 8.56
N LYS A 216 49.10 -20.29 9.59
CA LYS A 216 49.59 -19.95 10.94
C LYS A 216 50.73 -18.92 10.92
N VAL A 217 50.41 -17.66 11.23
CA VAL A 217 51.26 -16.78 12.04
C VAL A 217 50.45 -16.31 13.25
N ALA A 218 51.09 -16.43 14.41
CA ALA A 218 50.54 -16.25 15.74
C ALA A 218 50.76 -14.82 16.25
N ALA A 219 50.06 -14.55 17.35
CA ALA A 219 49.92 -13.31 18.10
C ALA A 219 51.18 -12.76 18.78
N ALA A 220 51.17 -11.45 19.03
CA ALA A 220 51.59 -10.77 20.28
C ALA A 220 51.12 -9.29 20.17
N ALA A 221 50.14 -8.78 20.91
CA ALA A 221 50.03 -8.52 22.36
C ALA A 221 50.91 -7.37 22.89
N LYS A 222 50.27 -6.55 23.76
CA LYS A 222 50.76 -5.43 24.62
C LYS A 222 50.49 -4.04 24.01
N LYS A 223 49.92 -3.04 24.70
CA LYS A 223 49.64 -2.84 26.14
C LYS A 223 48.68 -1.64 26.27
N ALA A 224 47.71 -1.71 27.17
CA ALA A 224 47.11 -0.53 27.79
C ALA A 224 48.18 0.24 28.61
N PRO A 225 47.91 1.49 28.99
CA PRO A 225 47.52 1.64 30.40
C PRO A 225 46.37 2.63 30.64
N ALA A 226 45.72 2.39 31.79
CA ALA A 226 44.62 3.15 32.35
C ALA A 226 45.07 4.34 33.23
N ALA A 227 44.13 5.28 33.34
CA ALA A 227 43.75 6.05 34.55
C ALA A 227 44.67 7.13 35.14
N LYS A 228 44.07 8.34 35.32
CA LYS A 228 44.10 9.21 36.52
C LYS A 228 43.04 10.31 36.31
N LYS A 229 41.89 10.27 36.99
CA LYS A 229 41.51 10.81 38.32
C LYS A 229 41.30 12.34 38.34
N ALA A 230 40.12 12.72 38.85
CA ALA A 230 39.49 14.06 38.92
C ALA A 230 40.30 15.16 39.64
N PRO A 231 39.81 16.42 39.67
CA PRO A 231 38.98 16.78 40.84
C PRO A 231 37.76 17.67 40.55
N ALA A 232 36.78 17.58 41.45
CA ALA A 232 35.70 18.53 41.63
C ALA A 232 36.20 19.83 42.30
N ALA A 233 35.62 20.97 41.95
CA ALA A 233 35.60 22.17 42.78
C ALA A 233 34.31 22.98 42.55
N LYS A 234 33.63 23.28 43.66
CA LYS A 234 32.42 24.10 43.80
C LYS A 234 32.78 25.60 43.83
N LYS A 235 31.88 26.45 43.32
CA LYS A 235 31.46 27.79 43.82
C LYS A 235 30.34 28.30 42.90
N SER A 236 29.05 28.17 43.25
CA SER A 236 28.21 29.16 43.97
C SER A 236 28.14 30.54 43.30
N VAL A 237 27.02 30.86 42.64
CA VAL A 237 26.24 32.11 42.84
C VAL A 237 24.77 31.82 42.52
N ALA A 238 23.91 32.24 43.43
CA ALA A 238 22.46 32.15 43.38
C ALA A 238 21.85 33.24 42.48
N ALA A 239 20.72 32.92 41.83
CA ALA A 239 19.71 33.92 41.52
C ALA A 239 18.30 33.29 41.60
N LYS A 240 17.56 33.76 42.60
CA LYS A 240 16.14 33.53 42.92
C LYS A 240 15.24 33.80 41.70
N LYS A 241 14.34 32.87 41.36
CA LYS A 241 12.91 32.79 41.76
C LYS A 241 11.99 33.77 41.02
N ALA A 242 11.18 33.24 40.11
CA ALA A 242 9.88 33.78 39.74
C ALA A 242 8.85 32.63 39.86
N PRO A 243 7.84 32.71 40.75
CA PRO A 243 6.84 31.65 40.89
C PRO A 243 5.57 31.93 40.07
N ALA A 244 4.95 30.85 39.62
CA ALA A 244 3.57 30.79 39.16
C ALA A 244 2.58 30.83 40.34
N ALA A 245 1.38 31.42 40.16
CA ALA A 245 0.08 30.82 40.55
C ALA A 245 -1.14 31.76 40.36
N LYS A 246 -2.14 31.23 39.63
CA LYS A 246 -3.62 31.21 39.86
C LYS A 246 -4.49 32.49 40.06
N LYS A 247 -5.54 32.58 39.21
CA LYS A 247 -6.91 33.16 39.38
C LYS A 247 -7.64 32.64 40.66
N PRO A 248 -8.91 33.01 41.06
CA PRO A 248 -9.96 33.91 40.48
C PRO A 248 -10.74 34.81 41.50
N GLY A 249 -11.73 35.61 41.04
CA GLY A 249 -12.99 35.83 41.79
C GLY A 249 -13.71 37.20 41.74
N ALA A 250 -14.94 37.19 41.19
CA ALA A 250 -16.15 38.04 41.47
C ALA A 250 -16.11 39.59 41.29
N GLY A 251 -17.14 40.31 40.82
CA GLY A 251 -18.48 40.00 40.33
C GLY A 251 -19.35 41.27 40.12
N LYS A 252 -20.32 41.18 39.18
CA LYS A 252 -21.64 41.88 39.02
C LYS A 252 -21.75 43.43 38.90
N LYS A 253 -22.45 43.89 37.85
CA LYS A 253 -23.87 44.33 37.92
C LYS A 253 -24.54 44.52 36.53
N LYS A 254 -25.86 44.29 36.51
CA LYS A 254 -26.83 44.27 35.39
C LYS A 254 -27.33 45.68 35.02
N ALA A 255 -27.84 45.86 33.80
CA ALA A 255 -29.17 46.43 33.52
C ALA A 255 -29.63 46.15 32.08
N SER A 256 -30.90 45.77 31.96
CA SER A 256 -31.66 45.42 30.75
C SER A 256 -32.17 46.65 29.98
N VAL A 257 -32.65 46.47 28.73
CA VAL A 257 -34.05 46.73 28.28
C VAL A 257 -34.18 46.88 26.74
N LYS A 258 -35.10 46.05 26.18
CA LYS A 258 -36.03 46.19 25.03
C LYS A 258 -35.58 46.64 23.62
N ALA A 259 -36.03 45.83 22.65
CA ALA A 259 -36.43 46.20 21.29
C ALA A 259 -37.67 47.13 21.26
N PRO A 260 -38.00 47.80 20.14
CA PRO A 260 -38.83 47.14 19.12
C PRO A 260 -38.57 47.54 17.64
N ALA A 261 -39.19 46.78 16.76
CA ALA A 261 -39.30 46.95 15.32
C ALA A 261 -40.04 48.22 14.86
N LYS A 262 -39.71 48.76 13.66
CA LYS A 262 -40.63 49.00 12.52
C LYS A 262 -40.05 49.96 11.45
N LYS A 263 -40.15 49.50 10.20
CA LYS A 263 -40.74 50.17 9.01
C LYS A 263 -40.19 51.54 8.53
N ALA A 264 -39.64 51.49 7.33
CA ALA A 264 -40.00 52.24 6.11
C ALA A 264 -39.84 53.79 6.02
N ALA A 265 -39.36 54.15 4.82
CA ALA A 265 -39.77 55.26 3.96
C ALA A 265 -39.12 56.65 4.14
N ALA A 266 -38.48 57.05 3.02
CA ALA A 266 -38.60 58.33 2.32
C ALA A 266 -38.04 59.62 2.97
N ALA A 267 -37.03 60.20 2.29
CA ALA A 267 -36.82 61.64 2.13
C ALA A 267 -36.42 61.86 0.66
N LYS A 268 -37.26 62.49 -0.18
CA LYS A 268 -37.35 63.95 -0.46
C LYS A 268 -35.98 64.51 -0.89
N LYS A 269 -35.82 65.16 -2.05
CA LYS A 269 -36.44 66.44 -2.45
C LYS A 269 -36.00 66.74 -3.91
N ALA A 270 -36.87 67.24 -4.80
CA ALA A 270 -36.88 68.63 -5.32
C ALA A 270 -36.92 68.54 -6.88
N THR A 271 -37.50 69.39 -7.71
CA THR A 271 -38.12 70.71 -7.60
C THR A 271 -38.95 70.96 -8.88
N ARG A 272 -40.04 71.73 -8.74
CA ARG A 272 -40.73 72.57 -9.75
C ARG A 272 -40.01 72.75 -11.11
N LYS A 273 -40.72 72.52 -12.22
CA LYS A 273 -41.38 73.56 -13.03
C LYS A 273 -42.34 72.93 -14.02
#